data_AF-A0A3E1P2L5-F1
#
_entry.id   AF-A0A3E1P2L5-F1
#
_cell.length_a   1.000
_cell.length_b   1.000
_cell.length_c   1.000
_cell.angle_alpha   90.00
_cell.angle_beta   90.00
_cell.angle_gamma   90.00
#
_symmetry.space_group_name_H-M   'P 1'
#
loop_
_entity.id
_entity.type
_entity.pdbx_description
1 polymer ?
#
loop_
_entity_poly.entity_id
_entity_poly.type
_entity_poly.pdbx_seq_one_letter_code
_entity_poly.pdbx_strand_id
1 'polypeptide(L)'
;MAWSISITPEGWNEIYEACHGCEKHFLLEAINETAIQKGIPGISEDAAKEISHEALANIVFEIIQETDTCDNGGFKYWIDPKGFYKIDLQLRR
;
A
#
# COMPACT_ATOMS: atom_id res chain seq x y z
N MET A 1 2.53 -13.73 -9.74
CA MET A 1 3.21 -13.17 -10.93
C MET A 1 2.89 -11.69 -10.94
N ALA A 2 3.91 -10.84 -11.04
CA ALA A 2 3.80 -9.39 -11.06
C ALA A 2 3.35 -8.92 -12.45
N TRP A 3 2.39 -8.00 -12.49
CA TRP A 3 1.88 -7.33 -13.68
C TRP A 3 1.84 -5.82 -13.44
N SER A 4 2.05 -5.00 -14.47
CA SER A 4 1.87 -3.55 -14.36
C SER A 4 0.40 -3.19 -14.17
N ILE A 5 0.13 -2.13 -13.40
CA ILE A 5 -1.23 -1.70 -13.11
C ILE A 5 -1.78 -0.98 -14.34
N SER A 6 -2.80 -1.57 -14.97
CA SER A 6 -3.54 -0.95 -16.06
C SER A 6 -5.02 -0.87 -15.70
N ILE A 7 -5.41 0.21 -15.00
CA ILE A 7 -6.78 0.44 -14.51
C ILE A 7 -7.27 1.85 -14.84
N THR A 8 -8.58 2.05 -14.72
CA THR A 8 -9.21 3.36 -14.94
C THR A 8 -8.97 4.30 -13.75
N PRO A 9 -9.22 5.62 -13.91
CA PRO A 9 -9.18 6.57 -12.78
C PRO A 9 -10.07 6.16 -11.60
N GLU A 10 -11.24 5.57 -11.87
CA GLU A 10 -12.14 5.05 -10.83
C GLU A 10 -11.49 3.89 -10.06
N GLY A 11 -10.78 3.00 -10.77
CA GLY A 11 -10.01 1.93 -10.13
C GLY A 11 -8.90 2.47 -9.21
N TRP A 12 -8.23 3.56 -9.60
CA TRP A 12 -7.27 4.23 -8.71
C TRP A 12 -7.94 4.80 -7.46
N ASN A 13 -9.14 5.37 -7.59
CA ASN A 13 -9.92 5.81 -6.44
C ASN A 13 -10.32 4.64 -5.53
N GLU A 14 -10.65 3.47 -6.09
CA GLU A 14 -10.93 2.27 -5.29
C GLU A 14 -9.74 1.79 -4.47
N ILE A 15 -8.52 1.85 -5.04
CA ILE A 15 -7.27 1.57 -4.33
C ILE A 15 -7.06 2.59 -3.21
N TYR A 16 -7.23 3.88 -3.50
CA TYR A 16 -7.11 4.94 -2.50
C TYR A 16 -8.04 4.69 -1.30
N GLU A 17 -9.33 4.48 -1.56
CA GLU A 17 -10.32 4.17 -0.52
C GLU A 17 -9.98 2.88 0.24
N ALA A 18 -9.43 1.87 -0.44
CA ALA A 18 -9.00 0.64 0.21
C ALA A 18 -7.79 0.86 1.13
N CYS A 19 -6.82 1.70 0.75
CA CYS A 19 -5.72 2.12 1.64
C CYS A 19 -6.24 2.82 2.89
N HIS A 20 -7.23 3.71 2.75
CA HIS A 20 -7.87 4.41 3.87
C HIS A 20 -8.78 3.52 4.72
N GLY A 21 -9.19 2.36 4.20
CA GLY A 21 -9.93 1.34 4.93
C GLY A 21 -9.05 0.36 5.72
N CYS A 22 -7.72 0.37 5.52
CA CYS A 22 -6.82 -0.51 6.23
C CYS A 22 -6.61 -0.08 7.69
N GLU A 23 -6.12 -1.01 8.52
CA GLU A 23 -5.74 -0.67 9.88
C GLU A 23 -4.39 0.06 9.91
N LYS A 24 -4.26 1.04 10.83
CA LYS A 24 -3.03 1.81 11.03
C LYS A 24 -1.78 0.93 11.20
N HIS A 25 -1.92 -0.19 11.91
CA HIS A 25 -0.81 -1.13 12.14
C HIS A 25 -0.36 -1.79 10.83
N PHE A 26 -1.29 -2.28 10.02
CA PHE A 26 -0.99 -2.86 8.71
C PHE A 26 -0.28 -1.86 7.79
N LEU A 27 -0.76 -0.62 7.74
CA LEU A 27 -0.14 0.44 6.93
C LEU A 27 1.31 0.71 7.37
N LEU A 28 1.55 0.80 8.68
CA LEU A 28 2.88 1.01 9.22
C LEU A 28 3.83 -0.14 8.89
N GLU A 29 3.39 -1.39 9.04
CA GLU A 29 4.18 -2.57 8.68
C GLU A 29 4.53 -2.58 7.19
N ALA A 30 3.56 -2.31 6.32
CA ALA A 30 3.78 -2.29 4.87
C ALA A 30 4.79 -1.20 4.46
N ILE A 31 4.70 0.00 5.04
CA ILE A 31 5.66 1.10 4.82
C ILE A 31 7.06 0.68 5.28
N ASN A 32 7.16 0.11 6.48
CA ASN A 32 8.45 -0.30 7.05
C ASN A 32 9.12 -1.44 6.28
N GLU A 33 8.34 -2.42 5.82
CA GLU A 33 8.85 -3.48 4.97
C GLU A 33 9.35 -2.90 3.63
N THR A 34 8.59 -1.99 3.02
CA THR A 34 9.02 -1.28 1.81
C THR A 34 10.33 -0.53 2.03
N ALA A 35 10.45 0.18 3.17
CA ALA A 35 11.65 0.93 3.53
C ALA A 35 12.87 0.00 3.68
N ILE A 36 12.70 -1.15 4.36
CA ILE A 36 13.73 -2.19 4.50
C ILE A 36 14.19 -2.69 3.12
N GLN A 37 13.24 -2.97 2.21
CA GLN A 37 13.55 -3.44 0.86
C GLN A 37 14.26 -2.39 0.00
N LYS A 38 13.92 -1.11 0.18
CA LYS A 38 14.57 0.03 -0.48
C LYS A 38 15.90 0.43 0.20
N GLY A 39 16.23 -0.15 1.36
CA GLY A 39 17.45 0.18 2.11
C GLY A 39 17.43 1.57 2.75
N ILE A 40 16.24 2.09 3.06
CA ILE A 40 16.03 3.41 3.69
C ILE A 40 15.47 3.25 5.11
N PRO A 41 15.62 4.27 5.99
CA PRO A 41 15.01 4.24 7.32
C PRO A 41 13.49 4.15 7.25
N GLY A 42 12.90 3.26 8.04
CA GLY A 42 11.46 3.19 8.27
C GLY A 42 10.95 4.19 9.30
N ILE A 43 9.66 4.11 9.61
CA ILE A 43 8.96 4.87 10.63
C ILE A 43 9.02 4.08 11.95
N SER A 44 9.57 4.68 13.00
CA SER A 44 9.57 4.08 14.34
C SER A 44 8.17 4.08 14.96
N GLU A 45 7.92 3.20 15.94
CA GLU A 45 6.64 3.16 16.65
C GLU A 45 6.29 4.49 17.33
N ASP A 46 7.29 5.20 17.87
CA ASP A 46 7.06 6.49 18.52
C ASP A 46 6.70 7.57 17.50
N ALA A 47 7.38 7.62 16.34
CA ALA A 47 7.01 8.52 15.26
C ALA A 47 5.61 8.20 14.71
N ALA A 48 5.27 6.91 14.59
CA ALA A 48 3.98 6.46 14.09
C ALA A 48 2.79 6.91 14.96
N LYS A 49 3.00 7.14 16.27
CA LYS A 49 1.94 7.66 17.17
C LYS A 49 1.49 9.07 16.75
N GLU A 50 2.44 9.89 16.30
CA GLU A 50 2.20 11.29 15.92
C GLU A 50 1.69 11.42 14.47
N ILE A 51 1.90 10.40 13.63
CA ILE A 51 1.42 10.39 12.25
C ILE A 51 -0.06 9.98 12.22
N SER A 52 -0.89 10.73 11.51
CA SER A 52 -2.31 10.41 11.34
C SER A 52 -2.49 9.13 10.52
N HIS A 53 -3.63 8.46 10.72
CA HIS A 53 -4.00 7.31 9.90
C HIS A 53 -4.05 7.68 8.41
N GLU A 54 -4.68 8.82 8.10
CA GLU A 54 -4.81 9.37 6.75
C GLU A 54 -3.45 9.57 6.06
N ALA A 55 -2.45 10.09 6.79
CA ALA A 55 -1.11 10.28 6.25
C ALA A 55 -0.43 8.95 5.91
N LEU A 56 -0.58 7.92 6.77
CA LEU A 56 -0.03 6.59 6.48
C LEU A 56 -0.72 5.93 5.28
N ALA A 57 -2.03 6.07 5.16
CA ALA A 57 -2.79 5.56 4.02
C ALA A 57 -2.36 6.24 2.70
N ASN A 58 -2.14 7.56 2.72
CA ASN A 58 -1.63 8.30 1.57
C ASN A 58 -0.21 7.85 1.17
N ILE A 59 0.69 7.63 2.14
CA ILE A 59 2.03 7.10 1.85
C ILE A 59 1.93 5.72 1.19
N VAL A 60 1.09 4.82 1.71
CA VAL A 60 0.88 3.49 1.10
C VAL A 60 0.35 3.63 -0.33
N PHE A 61 -0.61 4.52 -0.57
CA PHE A 61 -1.14 4.76 -1.90
C PHE A 61 -0.06 5.25 -2.87
N GLU A 62 0.78 6.21 -2.45
CA GLU A 62 1.93 6.68 -3.24
C GLU A 62 2.90 5.53 -3.57
N ILE A 63 3.19 4.65 -2.60
CA ILE A 63 4.07 3.50 -2.85
C ILE A 63 3.46 2.54 -3.88
N ILE A 64 2.14 2.31 -3.86
CA ILE A 64 1.48 1.48 -4.89
C ILE A 64 1.64 2.13 -6.27
N GLN A 65 1.48 3.45 -6.37
CA GLN A 65 1.67 4.19 -7.62
C GLN A 65 3.11 4.08 -8.13
N GLU A 66 4.11 4.17 -7.24
CA GLU A 66 5.52 4.00 -7.58
C GLU A 66 5.87 2.56 -8.00
N THR A 67 5.30 1.59 -7.28
CA THR A 67 5.59 0.17 -7.48
C THR A 67 4.95 -0.33 -8.77
N ASP A 68 3.83 0.26 -9.19
CA ASP A 68 3.09 -0.04 -10.42
C ASP A 68 2.95 -1.56 -10.64
N THR A 69 2.63 -2.31 -9.59
CA THR A 69 2.58 -3.77 -9.65
C THR A 69 1.32 -4.34 -9.00
N CYS A 70 0.73 -5.35 -9.64
CA CYS A 70 -0.37 -6.14 -9.12
C CYS A 70 -0.17 -7.64 -9.35
N ASP A 71 -0.94 -8.46 -8.64
CA ASP A 71 -1.06 -9.89 -8.97
C ASP A 71 -1.85 -10.10 -10.27
N ASN A 72 -1.56 -11.22 -10.94
CA ASN A 72 -2.32 -11.68 -12.10
C ASN A 72 -3.83 -11.70 -11.79
N GLY A 73 -4.63 -11.00 -12.61
CA GLY A 73 -6.06 -10.81 -12.42
C GLY A 73 -6.46 -9.41 -11.94
N GLY A 74 -5.51 -8.59 -11.46
CA GLY A 74 -5.73 -7.16 -11.23
C GLY A 74 -6.59 -6.82 -10.01
N PHE A 75 -6.68 -7.71 -9.00
CA PHE A 75 -7.46 -7.47 -7.78
C PHE A 75 -6.61 -7.24 -6.52
N LYS A 76 -5.30 -7.53 -6.60
CA LYS A 76 -4.35 -7.34 -5.49
C LYS A 76 -3.19 -6.46 -5.93
N TYR A 77 -3.04 -5.31 -5.30
CA TYR A 77 -2.07 -4.28 -5.66
C TYR A 77 -0.93 -4.26 -4.66
N TRP A 78 0.30 -4.24 -5.15
CA TRP A 78 1.48 -4.42 -4.31
C TRP A 78 1.86 -3.10 -3.64
N ILE A 79 2.07 -3.18 -2.33
CA ILE A 79 2.55 -2.05 -1.53
C ILE A 79 4.09 -2.09 -1.45
N ASP A 80 4.71 -3.25 -1.61
CA ASP A 80 6.17 -3.38 -1.58
C ASP A 80 6.71 -4.01 -2.87
N PRO A 81 8.00 -3.77 -3.21
CA PRO A 81 8.62 -4.32 -4.42
C PRO A 81 8.57 -5.84 -4.56
N LYS A 82 8.45 -6.59 -3.46
CA LYS A 82 8.45 -8.06 -3.46
C LYS A 82 7.05 -8.66 -3.30
N GLY A 83 6.03 -7.84 -3.07
CA GLY A 83 4.64 -8.27 -2.94
C GLY A 83 4.36 -9.08 -1.68
N PHE A 84 4.99 -8.76 -0.55
CA PHE A 84 4.62 -9.29 0.77
C PHE A 84 3.34 -8.64 1.32
N TYR A 85 3.19 -7.33 1.10
CA TYR A 85 2.06 -6.51 1.49
C TYR A 85 1.27 -6.08 0.25
N LYS A 86 -0.05 -6.26 0.31
CA LYS A 86 -0.95 -5.98 -0.82
C LYS A 86 -2.29 -5.42 -0.35
N ILE A 87 -2.86 -4.55 -1.17
CA ILE A 87 -4.25 -4.11 -1.06
C ILE A 87 -5.14 -5.05 -1.88
N ASP A 88 -6.19 -5.57 -1.28
CA ASP A 88 -7.20 -6.43 -1.93
C ASP A 88 -8.52 -5.68 -2.07
N LEU A 89 -8.98 -5.45 -3.30
CA LEU A 89 -10.24 -4.74 -3.55
C LEU A 89 -11.49 -5.63 -3.38
N GLN A 90 -11.35 -6.96 -3.31
CA GLN A 90 -12.47 -7.89 -3.18
C GLN A 90 -12.96 -8.07 -1.74
N LEU A 91 -12.20 -7.61 -0.75
CA LEU A 91 -12.49 -7.79 0.68
C LEU A 91 -13.44 -6.74 1.27
N ARG A 92 -14.23 -6.05 0.43
CA ARG A 92 -15.39 -5.26 0.87
C ARG A 92 -16.60 -6.21 1.03
N ARG A 93 -16.76 -6.79 2.21
CA ARG A 93 -18.01 -7.41 2.67
C ARG A 93 -18.50 -6.75 3.94
#